data_AF-B3SAS6-F1
#
_entry.id   AF-B3SAS6-F1
#
_cell.length_a   1.000
_cell.length_b   1.000
_cell.length_c   1.000
_cell.angle_alpha   90.00
_cell.angle_beta   90.00
_cell.angle_gamma   90.00
#
_symmetry.space_group_name_H-M   'P 1'
#
loop_
_entity.id
_entity.type
_entity.pdbx_description
1 polymer ?
#
loop_
_entity_poly.entity_id
_entity_poly.type
_entity_poly.pdbx_seq_one_letter_code
_entity_poly.pdbx_strand_id
1 'polypeptide(L)'
;MYTKFFSSNGIRKSQWFCLLCQWSWDTSLMHDYSHTTEQKYVQQKKKLLDDARRSSDSDDEDDHVPYENSKLRRIKYIFGKVWPVVVAQLLCCGVSYCIVPSIASRAISIYRGNNTLLTGPLFIPIVCFLLFAVADVVGRLTSRWILLPGQNQGILLLIISISRIIFIPLFMYCNVHPRRHLPVKIYSDIVYTILIVLLGISHGYINTLCSMYAPKRVPPKLSESAGAMAYLFLVIGVTVALISSV
;
A
#
# COMPACT_ATOMS: atom_id res chain seq x y z
N MET A 1 22.59 -10.43 30.39
CA MET A 1 23.81 -9.59 30.30
C MET A 1 23.42 -8.10 30.19
N TYR A 2 22.68 -7.56 31.18
CA TYR A 2 22.24 -6.15 31.21
C TYR A 2 22.04 -5.64 32.65
N THR A 3 22.96 -5.95 33.58
CA THR A 3 22.90 -5.48 34.97
C THR A 3 24.20 -4.83 35.44
N LYS A 4 24.92 -4.16 34.52
CA LYS A 4 26.09 -3.35 34.86
C LYS A 4 26.07 -2.02 34.10
N PHE A 5 25.14 -1.15 34.47
CA PHE A 5 25.26 0.29 34.24
C PHE A 5 24.25 0.98 35.15
N PHE A 6 24.67 1.35 36.36
CA PHE A 6 24.18 2.47 37.18
C PHE A 6 24.80 2.33 38.57
N SER A 7 26.13 2.51 38.61
CA SER A 7 26.81 2.93 39.83
C SER A 7 27.06 4.43 39.69
N SER A 8 26.84 5.15 40.79
CA SER A 8 27.19 6.55 41.02
C SER A 8 26.23 7.61 40.46
N ASN A 9 25.19 7.95 41.24
CA ASN A 9 25.03 9.27 41.87
C ASN A 9 23.66 9.38 42.55
N GLY A 10 23.62 9.95 43.76
CA GLY A 10 22.52 9.87 44.71
C GLY A 10 21.15 10.33 44.18
N ILE A 11 20.19 9.40 44.14
CA ILE A 11 18.80 9.64 43.73
C ILE A 11 17.92 9.79 44.98
N ARG A 12 17.30 10.97 45.12
CA ARG A 12 16.36 11.34 46.21
C ARG A 12 15.13 10.40 46.22
N LYS A 13 14.61 10.06 47.42
CA LYS A 13 13.46 9.15 47.64
C LYS A 13 12.19 9.49 46.81
N SER A 14 12.00 10.74 46.40
CA SER A 14 10.87 11.16 45.56
C SER A 14 10.91 10.61 44.12
N GLN A 15 12.10 10.27 43.59
CA GLN A 15 12.21 9.74 42.23
C GLN A 15 11.88 8.26 42.12
N TRP A 16 12.04 7.50 43.21
CA TRP A 16 11.64 6.09 43.28
C TRP A 16 10.11 5.94 43.17
N PHE A 17 9.34 6.86 43.76
CA PHE A 17 7.89 6.86 43.62
C PHE A 17 7.44 7.13 42.18
N CYS A 18 8.07 8.08 41.47
CA CYS A 18 7.78 8.32 40.06
C CYS A 18 8.13 7.13 39.17
N LEU A 19 9.26 6.47 39.38
CA LEU A 19 9.67 5.30 38.59
C LEU A 19 8.77 4.07 38.82
N LEU A 20 8.32 3.85 40.05
CA LEU A 20 7.33 2.79 40.34
C LEU A 20 5.96 3.11 39.75
N CYS A 21 5.53 4.38 39.77
CA CYS A 21 4.30 4.80 39.10
C CYS A 21 4.40 4.65 37.59
N GLN A 22 5.54 5.03 36.98
CA GLN A 22 5.81 4.87 35.55
C GLN A 22 5.82 3.39 35.14
N TRP A 23 6.48 2.53 35.93
CA TRP A 23 6.54 1.09 35.68
C TRP A 23 5.18 0.40 35.88
N SER A 24 4.38 0.85 36.86
CA SER A 24 3.00 0.41 37.04
C SER A 24 2.07 0.87 35.90
N TRP A 25 2.31 2.06 35.33
CA TRP A 25 1.60 2.56 34.16
C TRP A 25 1.99 1.79 32.90
N ASP A 26 3.27 1.52 32.68
CA ASP A 26 3.77 0.76 31.51
C ASP A 26 3.32 -0.70 31.53
N THR A 27 3.26 -1.34 32.71
CA THR A 27 2.70 -2.70 32.84
C THR A 27 1.20 -2.72 32.61
N SER A 28 0.47 -1.70 33.07
CA SER A 28 -0.96 -1.55 32.77
C SER A 28 -1.22 -1.30 31.29
N LEU A 29 -0.42 -0.44 30.64
CA LEU A 29 -0.47 -0.15 29.21
C LEU A 29 -0.12 -1.37 28.34
N MET A 30 0.89 -2.15 28.73
CA MET A 30 1.25 -3.38 28.02
C MET A 30 0.15 -4.45 28.16
N HIS A 31 -0.47 -4.56 29.33
CA HIS A 31 -1.59 -5.48 29.54
C HIS A 31 -2.81 -5.06 28.70
N ASP A 32 -3.13 -3.77 28.64
CA ASP A 32 -4.22 -3.26 27.79
C ASP A 32 -3.92 -3.45 26.28
N TYR A 33 -2.65 -3.28 25.89
CA TYR A 33 -2.18 -3.51 24.53
C TYR A 33 -2.28 -5.00 24.11
N SER A 34 -1.95 -5.93 25.01
CA SER A 34 -2.08 -7.36 24.73
C SER A 34 -3.54 -7.79 24.58
N HIS A 35 -4.43 -7.34 25.48
CA HIS A 35 -5.87 -7.62 25.41
C HIS A 35 -6.50 -7.08 24.13
N THR A 36 -6.13 -5.87 23.72
CA THR A 36 -6.64 -5.27 22.47
C THR A 36 -6.18 -6.05 21.24
N THR A 37 -4.97 -6.61 21.26
CA THR A 37 -4.41 -7.41 20.16
C THR A 37 -5.08 -8.77 20.05
N GLU A 38 -5.31 -9.42 21.19
CA GLU A 38 -6.01 -10.71 21.25
C GLU A 38 -7.47 -10.58 20.80
N GLN A 39 -8.16 -9.53 21.23
CA GLN A 39 -9.51 -9.24 20.76
C GLN A 39 -9.57 -8.97 19.25
N LYS A 40 -8.61 -8.21 18.69
CA LYS A 40 -8.50 -8.00 17.24
C LYS A 40 -8.27 -9.32 16.49
N TYR A 41 -7.44 -10.23 17.02
CA TYR A 41 -7.20 -11.55 16.44
C TYR A 41 -8.46 -12.42 16.46
N VAL A 42 -9.18 -12.47 17.59
CA VAL A 42 -10.42 -13.25 17.73
C VAL A 42 -11.53 -12.71 16.83
N GLN A 43 -11.70 -11.39 16.75
CA GLN A 43 -12.68 -10.75 15.86
C GLN A 43 -12.38 -11.06 14.39
N GLN A 44 -11.09 -11.04 14.03
CA GLN A 44 -10.64 -11.35 12.68
C GLN A 44 -10.79 -12.84 12.36
N LYS A 45 -10.48 -13.73 13.30
CA LYS A 45 -10.69 -15.17 13.17
C LYS A 45 -12.18 -15.50 13.04
N LYS A 46 -13.06 -14.84 13.80
CA LYS A 46 -14.52 -14.96 13.63
C LYS A 46 -14.97 -14.52 12.24
N LYS A 47 -14.54 -13.34 11.78
CA LYS A 47 -14.83 -12.90 10.40
C LYS A 47 -14.32 -13.88 9.35
N LEU A 48 -13.13 -14.45 9.52
CA LEU A 48 -12.58 -15.46 8.61
C LEU A 48 -13.37 -16.77 8.64
N LEU A 49 -13.83 -17.20 9.82
CA LEU A 49 -14.66 -18.39 9.98
C LEU A 49 -16.08 -18.17 9.44
N ASP A 50 -16.64 -16.97 9.60
CA ASP A 50 -17.94 -16.59 9.08
C ASP A 50 -17.89 -16.43 7.55
N ASP A 51 -16.82 -15.83 7.01
CA ASP A 51 -16.53 -15.80 5.56
C ASP A 51 -16.36 -17.23 5.02
N ALA A 52 -15.68 -18.12 5.77
CA ALA A 52 -15.51 -19.53 5.39
C ALA A 52 -16.84 -20.30 5.41
N ARG A 53 -17.66 -20.11 6.45
CA ARG A 53 -18.98 -20.74 6.56
C ARG A 53 -19.92 -20.26 5.48
N ARG A 54 -19.91 -18.96 5.17
CA ARG A 54 -20.68 -18.36 4.08
C ARG A 54 -20.22 -18.85 2.70
N SER A 55 -18.92 -19.13 2.56
CA SER A 55 -18.39 -19.74 1.33
C SER A 55 -18.75 -21.22 1.17
N SER A 56 -18.88 -21.98 2.26
CA SER A 56 -19.36 -23.37 2.21
C SER A 56 -20.85 -23.45 1.87
N ASP A 57 -21.66 -22.53 2.38
CA ASP A 57 -23.11 -22.49 2.13
C ASP A 57 -23.43 -22.06 0.67
N SER A 58 -22.53 -21.29 0.04
CA SER A 58 -22.63 -20.94 -1.38
C SER A 58 -22.06 -21.98 -2.34
N ASP A 59 -21.32 -22.99 -1.85
CA ASP A 59 -20.77 -24.06 -2.69
C ASP A 59 -21.83 -25.15 -3.02
N ASP A 60 -22.99 -25.14 -2.34
CA ASP A 60 -24.09 -26.08 -2.58
C ASP A 60 -25.10 -25.61 -3.65
N GLU A 61 -25.06 -24.33 -4.06
CA GLU A 61 -25.81 -23.80 -5.22
C GLU A 61 -24.89 -23.70 -6.46
N ASP A 62 -24.74 -24.84 -7.13
CA ASP A 62 -24.52 -25.01 -8.58
C ASP A 62 -23.57 -24.03 -9.31
N ASP A 63 -22.26 -24.23 -9.14
CA ASP A 63 -21.27 -23.95 -10.19
C ASP A 63 -20.41 -25.23 -10.30
N HIS A 64 -20.77 -26.13 -11.22
CA HIS A 64 -20.07 -27.40 -11.47
C HIS A 64 -18.58 -27.15 -11.72
N VAL A 65 -17.76 -27.18 -10.65
CA VAL A 65 -16.31 -26.99 -10.72
C VAL A 65 -15.79 -28.07 -11.67
N PRO A 66 -15.18 -27.74 -12.84
CA PRO A 66 -14.66 -28.74 -13.75
C PRO A 66 -13.42 -29.35 -13.11
N TYR A 67 -13.61 -30.38 -12.28
CA TYR A 67 -12.53 -31.16 -11.69
C TYR A 67 -11.83 -32.04 -12.75
N GLU A 68 -12.46 -32.19 -13.93
CA GLU A 68 -11.99 -33.07 -15.00
C GLU A 68 -10.89 -32.43 -15.89
N ASN A 69 -9.64 -32.81 -15.61
CA ASN A 69 -8.55 -33.11 -16.56
C ASN A 69 -7.81 -32.01 -17.40
N SER A 70 -7.78 -30.73 -17.03
CA SER A 70 -6.66 -29.88 -17.51
C SER A 70 -6.35 -28.68 -16.61
N LYS A 71 -5.10 -28.61 -16.12
CA LYS A 71 -4.57 -27.47 -15.35
C LYS A 71 -4.85 -26.12 -16.04
N LEU A 72 -4.82 -26.11 -17.38
CA LEU A 72 -5.11 -24.95 -18.21
C LEU A 72 -6.56 -24.46 -18.10
N ARG A 73 -7.57 -25.34 -18.07
CA ARG A 73 -8.98 -24.94 -17.88
C ARG A 73 -9.19 -24.26 -16.53
N ARG A 74 -8.55 -24.78 -15.49
CA ARG A 74 -8.59 -24.18 -14.14
C ARG A 74 -7.96 -22.80 -14.10
N ILE A 75 -6.78 -22.63 -14.70
CA ILE A 75 -6.10 -21.33 -14.79
C ILE A 75 -6.95 -20.34 -15.61
N LYS A 76 -7.52 -20.77 -16.74
CA LYS A 76 -8.39 -19.94 -17.58
C LYS A 76 -9.65 -19.50 -16.83
N TYR A 77 -10.26 -20.39 -16.05
CA TYR A 77 -11.40 -20.07 -15.19
C TYR A 77 -11.04 -19.02 -14.14
N ILE A 78 -9.96 -19.23 -13.39
CA ILE A 78 -9.48 -18.28 -12.37
C ILE A 78 -9.20 -16.93 -13.03
N PHE A 79 -8.45 -16.91 -14.14
CA PHE A 79 -8.15 -15.69 -14.89
C PHE A 79 -9.42 -14.95 -15.29
N GLY A 80 -10.43 -15.65 -15.83
CA GLY A 80 -11.71 -15.08 -16.22
C GLY A 80 -12.51 -14.45 -15.08
N LYS A 81 -12.25 -14.81 -13.82
CA LYS A 81 -12.91 -14.20 -12.64
C LYS A 81 -12.08 -13.07 -12.02
N VAL A 82 -10.74 -13.15 -12.05
CA VAL A 82 -9.85 -12.18 -11.42
C VAL A 82 -9.33 -11.07 -12.35
N TRP A 83 -9.53 -11.18 -13.67
CA TRP A 83 -8.96 -10.28 -14.67
C TRP A 83 -9.12 -8.78 -14.38
N PRO A 84 -10.29 -8.23 -13.96
CA PRO A 84 -10.40 -6.77 -13.83
C PRO A 84 -9.58 -6.27 -12.65
N VAL A 85 -9.44 -7.08 -11.61
CA VAL A 85 -8.67 -6.76 -10.40
C VAL A 85 -7.18 -6.84 -10.68
N VAL A 86 -6.71 -7.89 -11.37
CA VAL A 86 -5.28 -8.03 -11.69
C VAL A 86 -4.81 -7.01 -12.72
N VAL A 87 -5.66 -6.63 -13.66
CA VAL A 87 -5.35 -5.55 -14.63
C VAL A 87 -5.32 -4.19 -13.94
N ALA A 88 -6.29 -3.90 -13.06
CA ALA A 88 -6.27 -2.67 -12.26
C ALA A 88 -5.00 -2.61 -11.39
N GLN A 89 -4.63 -3.73 -10.78
CA GLN A 89 -3.43 -3.85 -9.98
C GLN A 89 -2.16 -3.58 -10.79
N LEU A 90 -2.04 -4.19 -11.97
CA LEU A 90 -0.91 -4.00 -12.88
C LEU A 90 -0.79 -2.53 -13.32
N LEU A 91 -1.89 -1.91 -13.73
CA LEU A 91 -1.91 -0.50 -14.13
C LEU A 91 -1.54 0.43 -12.97
N CYS A 92 -2.07 0.16 -11.77
CA CYS A 92 -1.81 0.94 -10.57
C CYS A 92 -0.32 0.91 -10.18
N CYS A 93 0.28 -0.28 -10.11
CA CYS A 93 1.71 -0.41 -9.84
C CYS A 93 2.52 0.21 -10.98
N GLY A 94 2.20 -0.13 -12.23
CA GLY A 94 2.94 0.34 -13.39
C GLY A 94 3.05 1.87 -13.45
N VAL A 95 1.92 2.58 -13.33
CA VAL A 95 1.90 4.05 -13.32
C VAL A 95 2.71 4.61 -12.14
N SER A 96 2.60 4.01 -10.95
CA SER A 96 3.29 4.52 -9.75
C SER A 96 4.80 4.38 -9.87
N TYR A 97 5.29 3.22 -10.34
CA TYR A 97 6.73 2.96 -10.51
C TYR A 97 7.33 3.70 -11.72
N CYS A 98 6.53 3.99 -12.75
CA CYS A 98 6.96 4.90 -13.82
C CYS A 98 7.12 6.35 -13.34
N ILE A 99 6.28 6.80 -12.41
CA ILE A 99 6.39 8.16 -11.87
C ILE A 99 7.53 8.21 -10.83
N VAL A 100 7.55 7.29 -9.88
CA VAL A 100 8.51 7.21 -8.77
C VAL A 100 9.38 5.95 -8.95
N PRO A 101 10.69 6.04 -9.24
CA PRO A 101 11.55 7.24 -9.24
C PRO A 101 11.73 7.95 -10.60
N SER A 102 11.28 7.37 -11.72
CA SER A 102 11.79 7.73 -13.06
C SER A 102 11.52 9.19 -13.47
N ILE A 103 10.31 9.69 -13.21
CA ILE A 103 9.93 11.09 -13.49
C ILE A 103 10.25 11.97 -12.28
N ALA A 104 9.92 11.49 -11.08
CA ALA A 104 10.00 12.24 -9.83
C ALA A 104 11.44 12.56 -9.41
N SER A 105 12.43 11.70 -9.71
CA SER A 105 13.85 11.96 -9.43
C SER A 105 14.44 13.11 -10.24
N ARG A 106 13.79 13.49 -11.35
CA ARG A 106 14.22 14.57 -12.25
C ARG A 106 13.65 15.94 -11.87
N ALA A 107 12.85 16.02 -10.81
CA ALA A 107 12.33 17.28 -10.28
C ALA A 107 13.44 18.10 -9.59
N ILE A 108 13.47 19.41 -9.83
CA ILE A 108 14.41 20.34 -9.17
C ILE A 108 13.61 21.26 -8.25
N SER A 109 13.98 21.27 -6.95
CA SER A 109 13.47 22.20 -5.93
C SER A 109 13.74 23.65 -6.33
N ILE A 110 12.72 24.51 -6.17
CA ILE A 110 12.77 25.94 -6.51
C ILE A 110 13.65 26.71 -5.51
N TYR A 111 13.69 26.27 -4.25
CA TYR A 111 14.44 26.92 -3.18
C TYR A 111 15.91 26.45 -3.08
N ARG A 112 16.45 25.82 -4.14
CA ARG A 112 17.85 25.33 -4.17
C ARG A 112 18.89 26.40 -3.82
N GLY A 113 18.58 27.68 -4.00
CA GLY A 113 19.45 28.82 -3.68
C GLY A 113 19.65 29.12 -2.19
N ASN A 114 18.81 28.60 -1.29
CA ASN A 114 18.87 28.91 0.15
C ASN A 114 19.91 28.07 0.94
N ASN A 115 20.76 27.28 0.27
CA ASN A 115 21.88 26.49 0.83
C ASN A 115 21.53 25.60 2.05
N THR A 116 20.25 25.34 2.30
CA THR A 116 19.81 24.47 3.39
C THR A 116 19.80 23.02 2.89
N LEU A 117 20.41 22.10 3.64
CA LEU A 117 20.52 20.67 3.30
C LEU A 117 19.18 20.04 2.91
N LEU A 118 18.09 20.45 3.57
CA LEU A 118 16.72 19.98 3.35
C LEU A 118 16.09 20.46 2.02
N THR A 119 16.65 21.50 1.42
CA THR A 119 16.06 22.19 0.27
C THR A 119 16.86 21.99 -1.03
N GLY A 120 18.10 21.50 -0.90
CA GLY A 120 18.97 21.13 -2.02
C GLY A 120 18.97 19.62 -2.30
N PRO A 121 20.00 18.87 -1.87
CA PRO A 121 20.19 17.48 -2.28
C PRO A 121 19.24 16.48 -1.59
N LEU A 122 18.78 16.77 -0.36
CA LEU A 122 17.91 15.85 0.40
C LEU A 122 16.42 16.00 0.05
N PHE A 123 16.04 17.07 -0.65
CA PHE A 123 14.63 17.31 -0.97
C PHE A 123 14.01 16.16 -1.76
N ILE A 124 14.68 15.73 -2.83
CA ILE A 124 14.21 14.64 -3.70
C ILE A 124 14.07 13.33 -2.92
N PRO A 125 15.08 12.81 -2.20
CA PRO A 125 14.90 11.55 -1.50
C PRO A 125 13.87 11.59 -0.36
N ILE A 126 13.73 12.73 0.31
CA ILE A 126 12.70 12.89 1.36
C ILE A 126 11.30 12.92 0.74
N VAL A 127 11.06 13.75 -0.27
CA VAL A 127 9.74 13.90 -0.86
C VAL A 127 9.38 12.68 -1.73
N CYS A 128 10.30 12.22 -2.57
CA CYS A 128 10.03 11.16 -3.54
C CYS A 128 9.97 9.76 -2.90
N PHE A 129 10.89 9.42 -1.99
CA PHE A 129 10.95 8.07 -1.41
C PHE A 129 10.29 7.99 -0.05
N LEU A 130 10.67 8.86 0.89
CA LEU A 130 10.16 8.77 2.27
C LEU A 130 8.67 9.13 2.33
N LEU A 131 8.29 10.27 1.75
CA LEU A 131 6.91 10.73 1.77
C LEU A 131 5.97 9.80 1.00
N PHE A 132 6.42 9.30 -0.15
CA PHE A 132 5.67 8.31 -0.93
C PHE A 132 5.47 7.01 -0.14
N ALA A 133 6.51 6.50 0.53
CA ALA A 133 6.41 5.29 1.34
C ALA A 133 5.47 5.48 2.54
N VAL A 134 5.55 6.62 3.23
CA VAL A 134 4.63 6.94 4.34
C VAL A 134 3.19 7.06 3.81
N ALA A 135 2.99 7.76 2.70
CA ALA A 135 1.69 7.90 2.05
C ALA A 135 1.12 6.54 1.60
N ASP A 136 1.94 5.64 1.06
CA ASP A 136 1.56 4.27 0.70
C ASP A 136 1.04 3.51 1.92
N VAL A 137 1.79 3.53 3.04
CA VAL A 137 1.36 2.89 4.29
C VAL A 137 0.03 3.47 4.76
N VAL A 138 -0.14 4.79 4.75
CA VAL A 138 -1.40 5.45 5.12
C VAL A 138 -2.54 4.99 4.20
N GLY A 139 -2.30 4.86 2.89
CA GLY A 139 -3.25 4.33 1.92
C GLY A 139 -3.69 2.90 2.24
N ARG A 140 -2.75 2.01 2.57
CA ARG A 140 -3.03 0.62 2.98
C ARG A 140 -3.84 0.56 4.27
N LEU A 141 -3.50 1.42 5.24
CA LEU A 141 -4.24 1.53 6.49
C LEU A 141 -5.66 2.02 6.24
N THR A 142 -5.84 2.96 5.30
CA THR A 142 -7.15 3.50 4.92
C THR A 142 -8.05 2.41 4.37
N SER A 143 -7.53 1.47 3.58
CA SER A 143 -8.29 0.30 3.08
C SER A 143 -8.85 -0.59 4.19
N ARG A 144 -8.30 -0.52 5.41
CA ARG A 144 -8.84 -1.27 6.57
C ARG A 144 -10.13 -0.64 7.11
N TRP A 145 -10.27 0.68 7.00
CA TRP A 145 -11.41 1.44 7.51
C TRP A 145 -12.47 1.66 6.45
N ILE A 146 -12.04 1.94 5.21
CA ILE A 146 -12.91 2.25 4.07
C ILE A 146 -12.72 1.14 3.04
N LEU A 147 -13.75 0.30 2.89
CA LEU A 147 -13.77 -0.80 1.92
C LEU A 147 -14.69 -0.46 0.73
N LEU A 148 -14.40 0.67 0.10
CA LEU A 148 -15.11 1.16 -1.09
C LEU A 148 -14.13 1.14 -2.28
N PRO A 149 -14.44 0.58 -3.46
CA PRO A 149 -15.67 -0.03 -3.97
C PRO A 149 -15.86 -1.50 -3.53
N GLY A 150 -17.09 -2.01 -3.52
CA GLY A 150 -17.38 -3.36 -3.02
C GLY A 150 -16.72 -4.49 -3.83
N GLN A 151 -16.62 -5.68 -3.22
CA GLN A 151 -15.92 -6.84 -3.80
C GLN A 151 -16.37 -7.19 -5.22
N ASN A 152 -17.64 -6.96 -5.59
CA ASN A 152 -18.18 -7.25 -6.93
C ASN A 152 -17.83 -6.17 -7.98
N GLN A 153 -17.42 -4.98 -7.59
CA GLN A 153 -17.20 -3.83 -8.46
C GLN A 153 -15.74 -3.71 -8.95
N GLY A 154 -15.24 -4.77 -9.59
CA GLY A 154 -13.84 -4.84 -10.05
C GLY A 154 -13.57 -3.86 -11.19
N ILE A 155 -14.61 -3.55 -11.96
CA ILE A 155 -14.58 -2.56 -13.03
C ILE A 155 -14.39 -1.14 -12.45
N LEU A 156 -14.95 -0.83 -11.28
CA LEU A 156 -14.73 0.47 -10.64
C LEU A 156 -13.27 0.64 -10.21
N LEU A 157 -12.64 -0.41 -9.66
CA LEU A 157 -11.20 -0.39 -9.36
C LEU A 157 -10.37 -0.15 -10.62
N LEU A 158 -10.75 -0.78 -11.73
CA LEU A 158 -10.10 -0.58 -13.02
C LEU A 158 -10.26 0.86 -13.52
N ILE A 159 -11.45 1.45 -13.43
CA ILE A 159 -11.70 2.85 -13.81
C ILE A 159 -10.87 3.81 -12.95
N ILE A 160 -10.85 3.60 -11.63
CA ILE A 160 -10.03 4.40 -10.70
C ILE A 160 -8.54 4.23 -11.01
N SER A 161 -8.10 3.02 -11.38
CA SER A 161 -6.71 2.80 -11.78
C SER A 161 -6.38 3.50 -13.10
N ILE A 162 -7.30 3.51 -14.07
CA ILE A 162 -7.10 4.22 -15.35
C ILE A 162 -7.04 5.73 -15.12
N SER A 163 -7.87 6.29 -14.23
CA SER A 163 -7.81 7.73 -13.94
C SER A 163 -6.45 8.16 -13.39
N ARG A 164 -5.64 7.24 -12.83
CA ARG A 164 -4.28 7.55 -12.37
C ARG A 164 -3.31 7.87 -13.50
N ILE A 165 -3.61 7.49 -14.74
CA ILE A 165 -2.81 7.89 -15.92
C ILE A 165 -2.74 9.41 -16.04
N ILE A 166 -3.77 10.13 -15.59
CA ILE A 166 -3.81 11.61 -15.57
C ILE A 166 -2.70 12.21 -14.69
N PHE A 167 -2.19 11.48 -13.69
CA PHE A 167 -1.05 11.96 -12.90
C PHE A 167 0.22 12.10 -13.74
N ILE A 168 0.43 11.28 -14.78
CA ILE A 168 1.64 11.33 -15.62
C ILE A 168 1.81 12.70 -16.30
N PRO A 169 0.86 13.21 -17.11
CA PRO A 169 0.98 14.53 -17.71
C PRO A 169 1.01 15.64 -16.66
N LEU A 170 0.36 15.43 -15.50
CA LEU A 170 0.36 16.39 -14.39
C LEU A 170 1.76 16.54 -13.76
N PHE A 171 2.46 15.43 -13.49
CA PHE A 171 3.87 15.44 -13.08
C PHE A 171 4.78 15.95 -14.18
N MET A 172 4.47 15.67 -15.45
CA MET A 172 5.12 16.28 -16.60
C MET A 172 4.73 17.75 -16.79
N TYR A 173 3.85 18.35 -16.00
CA TYR A 173 3.62 19.80 -15.98
C TYR A 173 4.34 20.49 -14.81
N CYS A 174 4.75 19.72 -13.78
CA CYS A 174 5.61 20.16 -12.68
C CYS A 174 7.06 20.40 -13.15
N ASN A 175 7.87 21.05 -12.32
CA ASN A 175 9.22 21.54 -12.62
C ASN A 175 10.31 20.43 -12.79
N VAL A 176 10.10 19.54 -13.75
CA VAL A 176 11.00 18.41 -14.08
C VAL A 176 12.00 18.84 -15.16
N HIS A 177 13.30 18.70 -14.91
CA HIS A 177 14.37 19.09 -15.84
C HIS A 177 15.16 17.87 -16.36
N PRO A 178 15.86 17.96 -17.49
CA PRO A 178 15.88 19.03 -18.50
C PRO A 178 14.71 18.93 -19.51
N ARG A 179 14.18 20.07 -19.97
CA ARG A 179 13.13 20.17 -21.02
C ARG A 179 13.63 20.99 -22.20
N ARG A 180 13.31 20.56 -23.42
CA ARG A 180 13.63 21.29 -24.66
C ARG A 180 12.42 22.00 -25.32
N HIS A 181 11.17 21.69 -24.97
CA HIS A 181 10.00 22.14 -25.76
C HIS A 181 8.67 22.43 -25.00
N LEU A 182 8.61 22.41 -23.66
CA LEU A 182 7.36 22.67 -22.91
C LEU A 182 7.55 23.78 -21.85
N PRO A 183 6.68 24.81 -21.81
CA PRO A 183 6.74 25.88 -20.81
C PRO A 183 6.33 25.38 -19.41
N VAL A 184 7.04 25.85 -18.38
CA VAL A 184 6.77 25.54 -16.97
C VAL A 184 5.63 26.43 -16.48
N LYS A 185 4.50 25.86 -16.05
CA LYS A 185 3.34 26.64 -15.54
C LYS A 185 3.14 26.53 -14.02
N ILE A 186 3.75 25.57 -13.33
CA ILE A 186 3.60 25.35 -11.89
C ILE A 186 4.97 25.47 -11.19
N TYR A 187 5.27 26.66 -10.68
CA TYR A 187 6.44 26.97 -9.86
C TYR A 187 6.13 26.80 -8.37
N SER A 188 5.73 25.60 -7.93
CA SER A 188 5.52 25.33 -6.51
C SER A 188 5.91 23.91 -6.11
N ASP A 189 6.93 23.80 -5.25
CA ASP A 189 7.38 22.54 -4.63
C ASP A 189 6.28 21.91 -3.76
N ILE A 190 5.35 22.72 -3.26
CA ILE A 190 4.19 22.29 -2.47
C ILE A 190 3.24 21.46 -3.33
N VAL A 191 2.93 21.92 -4.55
CA VAL A 191 2.05 21.20 -5.47
C VAL A 191 2.65 19.85 -5.84
N TYR A 192 3.96 19.82 -6.14
CA TYR A 192 4.68 18.57 -6.40
C TYR A 192 4.58 17.59 -5.22
N THR A 193 4.80 18.09 -4.00
CA THR A 193 4.72 17.29 -2.77
C THR A 193 3.32 16.72 -2.56
N ILE A 194 2.27 17.53 -2.73
CA ILE A 194 0.87 17.09 -2.61
C ILE A 194 0.56 15.98 -3.62
N LEU A 195 1.02 16.13 -4.86
CA LEU A 195 0.82 15.11 -5.90
C LEU A 195 1.49 13.78 -5.54
N ILE A 196 2.71 13.81 -4.97
CA ILE A 196 3.39 12.59 -4.50
C ILE A 196 2.62 11.92 -3.36
N VAL A 197 2.10 12.69 -2.39
CA VAL A 197 1.27 12.14 -1.31
C VAL A 197 0.01 11.49 -1.85
N LEU A 198 -0.72 12.18 -2.74
CA LEU A 198 -1.94 11.65 -3.34
C LEU A 198 -1.66 10.40 -4.17
N LEU A 199 -0.55 10.39 -4.90
CA LEU A 199 -0.09 9.22 -5.66
C LEU A 199 0.21 8.04 -4.73
N GLY A 200 0.90 8.26 -3.60
CA GLY A 200 1.22 7.23 -2.62
C GLY A 200 -0.02 6.66 -1.93
N ILE A 201 -0.91 7.51 -1.43
CA ILE A 201 -2.16 7.07 -0.77
C ILE A 201 -3.02 6.25 -1.74
N SER A 202 -3.21 6.74 -2.98
CA SER A 202 -3.99 6.02 -3.99
C SER A 202 -3.37 4.69 -4.39
N HIS A 203 -2.03 4.61 -4.47
CA HIS A 203 -1.31 3.38 -4.75
C HIS A 203 -1.55 2.34 -3.64
N GLY A 204 -1.27 2.70 -2.38
CA GLY A 204 -1.43 1.79 -1.25
C GLY A 204 -2.86 1.32 -1.07
N TYR A 205 -3.83 2.21 -1.32
CA TYR A 205 -5.25 1.89 -1.22
C TYR A 205 -5.69 0.86 -2.26
N ILE A 206 -5.44 1.11 -3.55
CA ILE A 206 -5.82 0.20 -4.64
C ILE A 206 -5.07 -1.12 -4.53
N ASN A 207 -3.76 -1.07 -4.23
CA ASN A 207 -2.92 -2.25 -4.08
C ASN A 207 -3.46 -3.22 -3.02
N THR A 208 -3.89 -2.68 -1.89
CA THR A 208 -4.46 -3.47 -0.79
C THR A 208 -5.79 -4.07 -1.19
N LEU A 209 -6.69 -3.27 -1.79
CA LEU A 209 -8.00 -3.76 -2.23
C LEU A 209 -7.89 -4.86 -3.27
N CYS A 210 -6.99 -4.72 -4.26
CA CYS A 210 -6.79 -5.74 -5.28
C CYS A 210 -6.29 -7.06 -4.70
N SER A 211 -5.30 -7.02 -3.81
CA SER A 211 -4.80 -8.22 -3.13
C SER A 211 -5.84 -8.87 -2.22
N MET A 212 -6.73 -8.07 -1.61
CA MET A 212 -7.84 -8.60 -0.80
C MET A 212 -8.97 -9.19 -1.65
N TYR A 213 -9.25 -8.63 -2.83
CA TYR A 213 -10.37 -9.06 -3.66
C TYR A 213 -10.02 -10.21 -4.58
N ALA A 214 -8.77 -10.34 -5.03
CA ALA A 214 -8.33 -11.44 -5.89
C ALA A 214 -8.71 -12.85 -5.37
N PRO A 215 -8.40 -13.25 -4.12
CA PRO A 215 -8.77 -14.57 -3.61
C PRO A 215 -10.27 -14.71 -3.28
N LYS A 216 -10.99 -13.61 -3.06
CA LYS A 216 -12.43 -13.60 -2.75
C LYS A 216 -13.33 -13.73 -3.99
N ARG A 217 -12.76 -13.60 -5.20
CA ARG A 217 -13.47 -13.70 -6.48
C ARG A 217 -13.64 -15.13 -6.99
N VAL A 218 -13.00 -16.09 -6.33
CA VAL A 218 -13.01 -17.51 -6.69
C VAL A 218 -13.42 -18.34 -5.48
N PRO A 219 -13.90 -19.58 -5.68
CA PRO A 219 -14.21 -20.49 -4.58
C PRO A 219 -12.99 -20.70 -3.67
N PRO A 220 -13.18 -20.96 -2.36
CA PRO A 220 -12.11 -21.11 -1.38
C PRO A 220 -11.01 -22.11 -1.79
N LYS A 221 -11.41 -23.20 -2.45
CA LYS A 221 -10.52 -24.24 -3.00
C LYS A 221 -9.50 -23.70 -4.02
N LEU A 222 -9.81 -22.60 -4.70
CA LEU A 222 -8.97 -21.96 -5.73
C LEU A 222 -8.37 -20.62 -5.27
N SER A 223 -8.71 -20.16 -4.07
CA SER A 223 -8.30 -18.85 -3.53
C SER A 223 -6.79 -18.65 -3.48
N GLU A 224 -6.04 -19.69 -3.10
CA GLU A 224 -4.58 -19.68 -3.06
C GLU A 224 -3.98 -19.45 -4.45
N SER A 225 -4.48 -20.16 -5.46
CA SER A 225 -4.03 -20.00 -6.85
C SER A 225 -4.38 -18.63 -7.42
N ALA A 226 -5.55 -18.07 -7.07
CA ALA A 226 -5.93 -16.72 -7.46
C ALA A 226 -5.03 -15.65 -6.83
N GLY A 227 -4.69 -15.80 -5.55
CA GLY A 227 -3.73 -14.92 -4.87
C GLY A 227 -2.33 -14.98 -5.51
N ALA A 228 -1.86 -16.19 -5.83
CA ALA A 228 -0.60 -16.39 -6.53
C ALA A 228 -0.60 -15.71 -7.92
N MET A 229 -1.68 -15.87 -8.70
CA MET A 229 -1.82 -15.20 -9.99
C MET A 229 -1.81 -13.67 -9.84
N ALA A 230 -2.54 -13.12 -8.88
CA ALA A 230 -2.54 -11.67 -8.64
C ALA A 230 -1.14 -11.13 -8.30
N TYR A 231 -0.37 -11.88 -7.51
CA TYR A 231 1.01 -11.53 -7.20
C TYR A 231 1.93 -11.58 -8.44
N LEU A 232 1.78 -12.60 -9.29
CA LEU A 232 2.55 -12.68 -10.54
C LEU A 232 2.31 -11.47 -11.45
N PHE A 233 1.04 -11.07 -11.63
CA PHE A 233 0.69 -9.89 -12.42
C PHE A 233 1.21 -8.59 -11.80
N LEU A 234 1.24 -8.49 -10.47
CA LEU A 234 1.86 -7.37 -9.77
C LEU A 234 3.35 -7.27 -10.12
N VAL A 235 4.10 -8.37 -9.99
CA VAL A 235 5.54 -8.41 -10.28
C VAL A 235 5.80 -8.07 -11.74
N ILE A 236 5.00 -8.62 -12.68
CA ILE A 236 5.10 -8.28 -14.10
C ILE A 236 4.91 -6.77 -14.31
N GLY A 237 3.91 -6.16 -13.69
CA GLY A 237 3.65 -4.73 -13.80
C GLY A 237 4.81 -3.87 -13.32
N VAL A 238 5.44 -4.25 -12.19
CA VAL A 238 6.63 -3.56 -11.68
C VAL A 238 7.80 -3.70 -12.64
N THR A 239 8.08 -4.92 -13.12
CA THR A 239 9.19 -5.17 -14.06
C THR A 239 9.03 -4.39 -15.35
N VAL A 240 7.83 -4.36 -15.93
CA VAL A 240 7.54 -3.58 -17.15
C VAL A 240 7.77 -2.09 -16.94
N ALA A 241 7.32 -1.54 -15.80
CA ALA A 241 7.53 -0.13 -15.47
C ALA A 241 9.01 0.23 -15.32
N LEU A 242 9.79 -0.64 -14.67
CA LEU A 242 11.23 -0.46 -14.51
C LEU A 242 11.95 -0.50 -15.85
N ILE A 243 11.61 -1.46 -16.73
CA ILE A 243 12.19 -1.55 -18.08
C ILE A 243 11.84 -0.31 -18.92
N SER A 244 10.60 0.16 -18.85
CA SER A 244 10.16 1.36 -19.58
C SER A 244 10.82 2.65 -19.10
N SER A 245 11.46 2.63 -17.94
CA SER A 245 12.06 3.80 -17.30
C SER A 245 13.56 3.96 -17.58
N VAL A 246 14.17 2.95 -18.21
CA VAL A 246 15.57 2.94 -18.66
C VAL A 246 15.66 3.55 -20.05
#